data_AF-A0AAD8BFW2-F1
#
_entry.id   AF-A0AAD8BFW2-F1
#
_cell.length_a   1.000
_cell.length_b   1.000
_cell.length_c   1.000
_cell.angle_alpha   90.00
_cell.angle_beta   90.00
_cell.angle_gamma   90.00
#
_symmetry.space_group_name_H-M   'P 1'
#
loop_
_entity.id
_entity.type
_entity.pdbx_description
1 polymer ?
#
loop_
_entity_poly.entity_id
_entity_poly.type
_entity_poly.pdbx_seq_one_letter_code
_entity_poly.pdbx_strand_id
1 'polypeptide(L)'
;MAPTKRRDPQPEADSFVYCKGCEIRLHEFLSLTDNPEQLDQFLINHKVIPGIKYCSICSNRMRLALRDGNPTFVCQRIIYIKNPNKKKVRKICTKSVSQNRGTIFENSNLKSGPRSTICKLIAFWVMVPPPRIDFLCLELKMSRKTCLDWCSCLRQVCDFANQTGEKLGGVGKFVEVDKLKLKRKKECNLKSSWILGGIEQGSKNLFLTPVKTFDKNTLIKVIKEYVLPGTTIITYRLESLGCLENEGYFHVTVNNKKHFVDRVTGAHTQTIVRLWREVQSKLPKYGSRKENLSSHLAEFIFKHLHSNHLTRIHDMFTAIACAYNSINVEESNGLGHTGSSGISSGDNKPPTADIGIGTDSGISTANNETPPFLL
;
A
#
# COMPACT_ATOMS: atom_id res chain seq x y z
N MET A 1 -1.34 -30.61 -56.48
CA MET A 1 -1.37 -29.31 -55.77
C MET A 1 -1.65 -29.57 -54.29
N ALA A 2 -0.62 -29.51 -53.44
CA ALA A 2 -0.78 -29.67 -52.00
C ALA A 2 -1.42 -28.41 -51.39
N PRO A 3 -2.35 -28.53 -50.43
CA PRO A 3 -2.97 -27.36 -49.81
C PRO A 3 -1.94 -26.66 -48.92
N THR A 4 -1.65 -25.40 -49.26
CA THR A 4 -0.82 -24.50 -48.46
C THR A 4 -1.39 -24.38 -47.04
N LYS A 5 -0.65 -24.89 -46.05
CA LYS A 5 -0.91 -24.64 -44.63
C LYS A 5 -0.96 -23.12 -44.43
N ARG A 6 -2.13 -22.56 -44.11
CA ARG A 6 -2.25 -21.19 -43.60
C ARG A 6 -1.38 -21.13 -42.34
N ARG A 7 -0.30 -20.34 -42.38
CA ARG A 7 0.46 -19.99 -41.17
C ARG A 7 -0.52 -19.31 -40.23
N ASP A 8 -0.65 -19.84 -39.02
CA ASP A 8 -1.30 -19.11 -37.93
C ASP A 8 -0.60 -17.74 -37.82
N PRO A 9 -1.35 -16.62 -37.69
CA PRO A 9 -0.73 -15.33 -37.47
C PRO A 9 0.13 -15.41 -36.21
N GLN A 10 1.41 -15.08 -36.34
CA GLN A 10 2.26 -14.80 -35.17
C GLN A 10 1.55 -13.73 -34.33
N PRO A 11 1.48 -13.87 -32.99
CA PRO A 11 0.89 -12.83 -32.16
C PRO A 11 1.71 -11.56 -32.36
N GLU A 12 1.10 -10.54 -32.97
CA GLU A 12 1.66 -9.19 -33.01
C GLU A 12 1.99 -8.79 -31.57
N ALA A 13 3.21 -8.29 -31.36
CA ALA A 13 3.65 -7.83 -30.06
C ALA A 13 2.79 -6.62 -29.66
N ASP A 14 1.76 -6.89 -28.86
CA ASP A 14 0.89 -5.86 -28.28
C ASP A 14 1.78 -4.92 -27.43
N SER A 15 2.16 -3.79 -28.01
CA SER A 15 3.06 -2.81 -27.41
C SER A 15 2.30 -1.94 -26.40
N PHE A 16 2.03 -2.50 -25.23
CA PHE A 16 1.56 -1.67 -24.12
C PHE A 16 2.67 -0.71 -23.70
N VAL A 17 2.37 0.59 -23.77
CA VAL A 17 3.22 1.63 -23.19
C VAL A 17 2.94 1.66 -21.69
N TYR A 18 3.76 0.95 -20.92
CA TYR A 18 3.71 1.04 -19.47
C TYR A 18 4.16 2.41 -18.99
N CYS A 19 3.43 2.97 -18.03
CA CYS A 19 3.80 4.24 -17.42
C CYS A 19 5.09 4.07 -16.60
N LYS A 20 6.07 4.97 -16.80
CA LYS A 20 7.36 4.94 -16.09
C LYS A 20 7.53 6.04 -15.02
N GLY A 21 6.51 6.86 -14.80
CA GLY A 21 6.58 8.00 -13.87
C GLY A 21 5.79 9.20 -14.37
N CYS A 22 4.47 9.08 -14.51
CA CYS A 22 3.66 10.22 -14.92
C CYS A 22 3.47 11.21 -13.76
N GLU A 23 3.39 12.49 -14.13
CA GLU A 23 2.91 13.54 -13.26
C GLU A 23 1.42 13.77 -13.52
N ILE A 24 0.60 13.75 -12.47
CA ILE A 24 -0.83 14.00 -12.58
C ILE A 24 -1.33 14.74 -11.34
N ARG A 25 -1.99 15.88 -11.56
CA ARG A 25 -2.60 16.64 -10.47
C ARG A 25 -3.86 15.94 -9.99
N LEU A 26 -4.22 16.15 -8.71
CA LEU A 26 -5.42 15.54 -8.14
C LEU A 26 -6.68 15.82 -8.98
N HIS A 27 -6.92 17.08 -9.38
CA HIS A 27 -8.12 17.44 -10.15
C HIS A 27 -8.14 16.81 -11.56
N GLU A 28 -6.98 16.68 -12.21
CA GLU A 28 -6.84 16.00 -13.50
C GLU A 28 -7.17 14.52 -13.35
N PHE A 29 -6.65 13.87 -12.31
CA PHE A 29 -6.94 12.48 -12.02
C PHE A 29 -8.42 12.26 -11.70
N LEU A 30 -9.05 13.15 -10.91
CA LEU A 30 -10.48 13.06 -10.63
C LEU A 30 -11.31 13.18 -11.92
N SER A 31 -10.95 14.11 -12.81
CA SER A 31 -11.59 14.24 -14.14
C SER A 31 -11.41 12.99 -14.99
N LEU A 32 -10.21 12.38 -14.96
CA LEU A 32 -9.91 11.12 -15.64
C LEU A 32 -10.79 9.97 -15.10
N THR A 33 -11.04 9.92 -13.79
CA THR A 33 -11.89 8.86 -13.19
C THR A 33 -13.36 8.93 -13.60
N ASP A 34 -13.81 10.05 -14.16
CA ASP A 34 -15.17 10.20 -14.69
C ASP A 34 -15.33 9.61 -16.10
N ASN A 35 -14.22 9.33 -16.80
CA ASN A 35 -14.21 8.66 -18.10
C ASN A 35 -13.75 7.19 -17.95
N PRO A 36 -14.65 6.19 -18.10
CA PRO A 36 -14.31 4.79 -17.91
C PRO A 36 -13.20 4.26 -18.83
N GLU A 37 -13.15 4.70 -20.09
CA GLU A 37 -12.14 4.25 -21.05
C GLU A 37 -10.75 4.80 -20.70
N GLN A 38 -10.69 6.09 -20.35
CA GLN A 38 -9.43 6.71 -19.92
C GLN A 38 -8.94 6.13 -18.59
N LEU A 39 -9.86 5.87 -17.65
CA LEU A 39 -9.54 5.22 -16.39
C LEU A 39 -8.98 3.81 -16.61
N ASP A 40 -9.64 3.00 -17.43
CA ASP A 40 -9.16 1.65 -17.73
C ASP A 40 -7.80 1.68 -18.41
N GLN A 41 -7.57 2.61 -19.36
CA GLN A 41 -6.28 2.77 -20.00
C GLN A 41 -5.19 3.19 -18.99
N PHE A 42 -5.50 4.12 -18.08
CA PHE A 42 -4.60 4.49 -16.99
C PHE A 42 -4.23 3.28 -16.13
N LEU A 43 -5.22 2.48 -15.71
CA LEU A 43 -5.01 1.29 -14.88
C LEU A 43 -4.20 0.20 -15.60
N ILE A 44 -4.42 0.01 -16.91
CA ILE A 44 -3.64 -0.92 -17.74
C ILE A 44 -2.18 -0.43 -17.86
N ASN A 45 -1.98 0.86 -18.13
CA ASN A 45 -0.63 1.44 -18.27
C ASN A 45 0.17 1.34 -16.95
N HIS A 46 -0.51 1.35 -15.80
CA HIS A 46 0.09 1.14 -14.48
C HIS A 46 0.11 -0.33 -14.03
N LYS A 47 -0.34 -1.27 -14.86
CA LYS A 47 -0.40 -2.71 -14.56
C LYS A 47 -1.27 -3.08 -13.35
N VAL A 48 -2.22 -2.23 -13.00
CA VAL A 48 -3.17 -2.49 -11.91
C VAL A 48 -4.27 -3.44 -12.35
N ILE A 49 -4.66 -3.37 -13.62
CA ILE A 49 -5.52 -4.36 -14.27
C ILE A 49 -4.86 -4.90 -15.54
N PRO A 50 -5.14 -6.15 -15.92
CA PRO A 50 -4.60 -6.74 -17.15
C PRO A 50 -5.26 -6.13 -18.40
N GLY A 51 -4.44 -5.70 -19.36
CA GLY A 51 -4.89 -5.31 -20.71
C GLY A 51 -5.11 -6.49 -21.65
N ILE A 52 -4.40 -7.60 -21.44
CA ILE A 52 -4.52 -8.85 -22.22
C ILE A 52 -4.64 -10.04 -21.27
N LYS A 53 -5.40 -11.05 -21.70
CA LYS A 53 -5.40 -12.37 -21.07
C LYS A 53 -5.39 -13.47 -22.13
N TYR A 54 -4.65 -14.53 -21.87
CA TYR A 54 -4.66 -15.75 -22.68
C TYR A 54 -5.50 -16.83 -22.00
N CYS A 55 -6.23 -17.61 -22.79
CA CYS A 55 -7.10 -18.66 -22.29
C CYS A 55 -6.27 -19.83 -21.75
N SER A 56 -6.48 -20.21 -20.49
CA SER A 56 -5.78 -21.33 -19.85
C SER A 56 -6.07 -22.71 -20.46
N ILE A 57 -7.07 -22.83 -21.34
CA ILE A 57 -7.48 -24.11 -21.96
C ILE A 57 -6.89 -24.27 -23.37
N CYS A 58 -6.86 -23.18 -24.15
CA CYS A 58 -6.52 -23.25 -25.58
C CYS A 58 -5.44 -22.25 -26.00
N SER A 59 -4.85 -21.53 -25.03
CA SER A 59 -3.82 -20.51 -25.20
C SER A 59 -4.19 -19.36 -26.15
N ASN A 60 -5.47 -19.26 -26.56
CA ASN A 60 -5.94 -18.16 -27.40
C ASN A 60 -5.97 -16.85 -26.63
N ARG A 61 -5.62 -15.75 -27.30
CA ARG A 61 -5.91 -14.40 -26.81
C ARG A 61 -7.42 -14.26 -26.58
N MET A 62 -7.81 -13.84 -25.39
CA MET A 62 -9.22 -13.68 -25.03
C MET A 62 -9.70 -12.30 -25.46
N ARG A 63 -10.98 -12.19 -25.85
CA ARG A 63 -11.61 -10.91 -26.16
C ARG A 63 -12.14 -10.29 -24.88
N LEU A 64 -11.89 -9.01 -24.65
CA LEU A 64 -12.51 -8.27 -23.55
C LEU A 64 -13.95 -7.90 -23.95
N ALA A 65 -14.91 -8.19 -23.08
CA ALA A 65 -16.34 -7.94 -23.29
C ALA A 65 -17.00 -7.50 -21.98
N LEU A 66 -18.07 -6.72 -22.06
CA LEU A 66 -18.91 -6.45 -20.90
C LEU A 66 -19.89 -7.62 -20.69
N ARG A 67 -19.90 -8.20 -19.48
CA ARG A 67 -20.92 -9.16 -19.03
C ARG A 67 -21.57 -8.61 -17.78
N ASP A 68 -22.88 -8.38 -17.82
CA ASP A 68 -23.63 -7.78 -16.71
C ASP A 68 -22.96 -6.48 -16.20
N GLY A 69 -22.48 -5.65 -17.14
CA GLY A 69 -21.74 -4.41 -16.86
C GLY A 69 -20.28 -4.58 -16.42
N ASN A 70 -19.77 -5.80 -16.29
CA ASN A 70 -18.41 -6.07 -15.81
C ASN A 70 -17.44 -6.45 -16.95
N PRO A 71 -16.28 -5.77 -17.06
CA PRO A 71 -15.23 -6.14 -18.02
C PRO A 71 -14.71 -7.56 -17.77
N THR A 72 -14.92 -8.44 -18.74
CA THR A 72 -14.64 -9.88 -18.64
C THR A 72 -13.90 -10.35 -19.90
N PHE A 73 -12.77 -11.00 -19.73
CA PHE A 73 -12.12 -11.74 -20.81
C PHE A 73 -12.91 -12.99 -21.12
N VAL A 74 -13.32 -13.14 -22.39
CA VAL A 74 -14.08 -14.29 -22.88
C VAL A 74 -13.28 -14.97 -23.99
N CYS A 75 -13.08 -16.27 -23.86
CA CYS A 75 -12.60 -17.11 -24.95
C CYS A 75 -13.80 -17.66 -25.72
N GLN A 76 -13.74 -17.63 -27.05
CA GLN A 76 -14.73 -18.23 -27.95
C GLN A 76 -14.03 -19.06 -29.04
N ARG A 77 -12.77 -19.47 -28.82
CA ARG A 77 -12.01 -20.28 -29.78
C ARG A 77 -12.65 -21.65 -29.95
N ILE A 78 -12.74 -22.10 -31.20
CA ILE A 78 -13.14 -23.46 -31.53
C ILE A 78 -12.02 -24.42 -31.17
N ILE A 79 -12.33 -25.43 -30.37
CA ILE A 79 -11.43 -26.52 -29.97
C ILE A 79 -12.02 -27.87 -30.41
N TYR A 80 -11.17 -28.86 -30.60
CA TYR A 80 -11.58 -30.23 -30.93
C TYR A 80 -11.32 -31.13 -29.74
N ILE A 81 -12.36 -31.82 -29.26
CA ILE A 81 -12.26 -32.78 -28.16
C ILE A 81 -12.65 -34.17 -28.65
N LYS A 82 -12.13 -35.23 -28.02
CA LYS A 82 -12.58 -36.61 -28.27
C LYS A 82 -13.81 -36.87 -27.42
N ASN A 83 -14.88 -37.37 -28.03
CA ASN A 83 -16.04 -37.87 -27.28
C ASN A 83 -15.74 -39.28 -26.69
N PRO A 84 -16.63 -39.85 -25.84
CA PRO A 84 -16.46 -41.20 -25.29
C PRO A 84 -16.25 -42.27 -26.37
N ASN A 85 -16.82 -42.07 -27.55
CA ASN A 85 -16.67 -42.94 -28.72
C ASN A 85 -15.40 -42.66 -29.55
N LYS A 86 -14.41 -41.94 -28.99
CA LYS A 86 -13.13 -41.56 -29.63
C LYS A 86 -13.25 -40.71 -30.91
N LYS A 87 -14.44 -40.21 -31.27
CA LYS A 87 -14.66 -39.29 -32.41
C LYS A 87 -14.27 -37.87 -32.02
N LYS A 88 -13.57 -37.16 -32.92
CA LYS A 88 -13.27 -35.74 -32.77
C LYS A 88 -14.53 -34.91 -32.99
N VAL A 89 -14.96 -34.17 -31.98
CA VAL A 89 -16.11 -33.26 -32.05
C VAL A 89 -15.66 -31.81 -31.85
N ARG A 90 -16.29 -30.90 -32.60
CA ARG A 90 -16.07 -29.46 -32.50
C ARG A 90 -16.79 -28.92 -31.27
N LYS A 91 -16.08 -28.17 -30.41
CA LYS A 91 -16.65 -27.47 -29.24
C LYS A 91 -16.12 -26.04 -29.20
N ILE A 92 -16.94 -25.09 -28.75
CA ILE A 92 -16.50 -23.72 -28.51
C ILE A 92 -15.97 -23.64 -27.08
N CYS A 93 -14.78 -23.07 -26.89
CA CYS A 93 -14.28 -22.75 -25.56
C CYS A 93 -15.19 -21.68 -24.94
N THR A 94 -15.65 -21.89 -23.71
CA THR A 94 -16.53 -20.95 -22.98
C THR A 94 -15.84 -20.34 -21.75
N LYS A 95 -14.52 -20.51 -21.64
CA LYS A 95 -13.75 -19.97 -20.51
C LYS A 95 -13.89 -18.46 -20.47
N SER A 96 -14.23 -17.94 -19.30
CA SER A 96 -14.28 -16.51 -19.03
C SER A 96 -13.61 -16.20 -17.70
N VAL A 97 -13.05 -15.01 -17.59
CA VAL A 97 -12.36 -14.51 -16.39
C VAL A 97 -12.61 -13.00 -16.30
N SER A 98 -13.06 -12.51 -15.15
CA SER A 98 -13.20 -11.07 -14.89
C SER A 98 -11.85 -10.37 -15.02
N GLN A 99 -11.81 -9.18 -15.61
CA GLN A 99 -10.59 -8.36 -15.66
C GLN A 99 -10.16 -7.90 -14.25
N ASN A 100 -11.09 -7.80 -13.30
CA ASN A 100 -10.80 -7.43 -11.90
C ASN A 100 -10.20 -8.58 -11.07
N ARG A 101 -10.20 -9.82 -11.58
CA ARG A 101 -9.73 -10.98 -10.82
C ARG A 101 -8.24 -10.87 -10.53
N GLY A 102 -7.84 -11.07 -9.27
CA GLY A 102 -6.46 -10.94 -8.80
C GLY A 102 -5.98 -9.49 -8.71
N THR A 103 -6.88 -8.52 -8.67
CA THR A 103 -6.56 -7.08 -8.57
C THR A 103 -7.21 -6.47 -7.34
N ILE A 104 -6.85 -5.22 -7.01
CA ILE A 104 -7.48 -4.46 -5.93
C ILE A 104 -9.00 -4.26 -6.11
N PHE A 105 -9.51 -4.44 -7.34
CA PHE A 105 -10.93 -4.32 -7.66
C PHE A 105 -11.71 -5.64 -7.60
N GLU A 106 -11.07 -6.75 -7.19
CA GLU A 106 -11.79 -8.01 -7.06
C GLU A 106 -12.89 -7.89 -5.98
N ASN A 107 -14.08 -8.45 -6.20
CA ASN A 107 -15.20 -8.42 -5.24
C ASN A 107 -15.73 -7.04 -4.81
N SER A 108 -15.33 -5.94 -5.47
CA SER A 108 -15.89 -4.62 -5.18
C SER A 108 -17.32 -4.48 -5.75
N ASN A 109 -18.33 -4.62 -4.89
CA ASN A 109 -19.75 -4.49 -5.26
C ASN A 109 -20.25 -3.04 -5.20
N LEU A 110 -19.91 -2.18 -6.17
CA LEU A 110 -20.43 -0.80 -6.22
C LEU A 110 -21.37 -0.61 -7.41
N LYS A 111 -22.59 -0.10 -7.14
CA LYS A 111 -23.64 0.12 -8.15
C LYS A 111 -23.34 1.27 -9.14
N SER A 112 -22.45 2.21 -8.79
CA SER A 112 -22.12 3.43 -9.57
C SER A 112 -20.82 3.34 -10.38
N GLY A 113 -20.33 2.14 -10.69
CA GLY A 113 -19.06 1.92 -11.38
C GLY A 113 -17.91 1.75 -10.37
N PRO A 114 -17.54 0.51 -10.00
CA PRO A 114 -16.65 0.27 -8.86
C PRO A 114 -15.27 0.90 -9.00
N ARG A 115 -14.70 0.91 -10.21
CA ARG A 115 -13.34 1.41 -10.42
C ARG A 115 -13.24 2.92 -10.19
N SER A 116 -14.19 3.72 -10.66
CA SER A 116 -14.17 5.18 -10.55
C SER A 116 -14.15 5.62 -9.08
N THR A 117 -15.15 5.19 -8.30
CA THR A 117 -15.26 5.55 -6.87
C THR A 117 -14.05 5.07 -6.06
N ILE A 118 -13.57 3.85 -6.31
CA ILE A 118 -12.37 3.33 -5.62
C ILE A 118 -11.13 4.14 -5.98
N CYS A 119 -10.95 4.50 -7.26
CA CYS A 119 -9.82 5.33 -7.67
C CYS A 119 -9.87 6.73 -7.06
N LYS A 120 -11.06 7.36 -6.98
CA LYS A 120 -11.25 8.62 -6.25
C LYS A 120 -10.90 8.47 -4.78
N LEU A 121 -11.33 7.38 -4.12
CA LEU A 121 -10.93 7.07 -2.75
C LEU A 121 -9.43 7.00 -2.58
N ILE A 122 -8.74 6.24 -3.45
CA ILE A 122 -7.28 6.10 -3.42
C ILE A 122 -6.60 7.47 -3.57
N ALA A 123 -7.03 8.27 -4.53
CA ALA A 123 -6.48 9.60 -4.77
C ALA A 123 -6.69 10.54 -3.58
N PHE A 124 -7.91 10.63 -3.04
CA PHE A 124 -8.17 11.41 -1.84
C PHE A 124 -7.37 10.90 -0.64
N TRP A 125 -7.28 9.58 -0.47
CA TRP A 125 -6.56 8.97 0.65
C TRP A 125 -5.07 9.28 0.63
N VAL A 126 -4.46 9.29 -0.57
CA VAL A 126 -3.01 9.53 -0.72
C VAL A 126 -2.66 11.02 -0.64
N MET A 127 -3.59 11.90 -1.06
CA MET A 127 -3.37 13.34 -1.14
C MET A 127 -3.81 14.11 0.11
N VAL A 128 -4.91 13.70 0.75
CA VAL A 128 -5.46 14.39 1.92
C VAL A 128 -4.80 13.87 3.21
N PRO A 129 -4.26 14.73 4.08
CA PRO A 129 -3.67 14.30 5.35
C PRO A 129 -4.74 13.81 6.34
N PRO A 130 -4.40 12.90 7.28
CA PRO A 130 -5.31 12.51 8.35
C PRO A 130 -5.59 13.66 9.34
N PRO A 131 -6.74 13.66 10.05
CA PRO A 131 -7.87 12.74 9.91
C PRO A 131 -8.72 13.06 8.67
N ARG A 132 -9.13 12.02 7.93
CA ARG A 132 -9.83 12.16 6.64
C ARG A 132 -11.01 11.22 6.43
N ILE A 133 -11.38 10.42 7.44
CA ILE A 133 -12.44 9.42 7.30
C ILE A 133 -13.78 10.08 7.02
N ASP A 134 -14.14 11.12 7.78
CA ASP A 134 -15.42 11.79 7.61
C ASP A 134 -15.51 12.50 6.25
N PHE A 135 -14.40 13.13 5.81
CA PHE A 135 -14.27 13.66 4.45
C PHE A 135 -14.53 12.58 3.40
N LEU A 136 -13.86 11.42 3.47
CA LEU A 136 -14.07 10.32 2.51
C LEU A 136 -15.51 9.81 2.51
N CYS A 137 -16.14 9.70 3.68
CA CYS A 137 -17.53 9.25 3.80
C CYS A 137 -18.51 10.22 3.11
N LEU A 138 -18.35 11.51 3.36
CA LEU A 138 -19.20 12.56 2.80
C LEU A 138 -18.98 12.71 1.29
N GLU A 139 -17.72 12.80 0.86
CA GLU A 139 -17.33 13.06 -0.53
C GLU A 139 -17.74 11.91 -1.46
N LEU A 140 -17.57 10.66 -1.01
CA LEU A 140 -17.83 9.47 -1.84
C LEU A 140 -19.17 8.81 -1.54
N LYS A 141 -19.94 9.32 -0.58
CA LYS A 141 -21.21 8.75 -0.11
C LYS A 141 -21.08 7.28 0.29
N MET A 142 -19.99 6.96 0.99
CA MET A 142 -19.64 5.62 1.42
C MET A 142 -19.83 5.45 2.91
N SER A 143 -20.19 4.25 3.35
CA SER A 143 -20.28 3.96 4.78
C SER A 143 -18.92 4.13 5.46
N ARG A 144 -18.94 4.55 6.73
CA ARG A 144 -17.72 4.70 7.53
C ARG A 144 -16.93 3.39 7.63
N LYS A 145 -17.62 2.26 7.74
CA LYS A 145 -17.03 0.93 7.75
C LYS A 145 -16.24 0.69 6.46
N THR A 146 -16.88 0.87 5.32
CA THR A 146 -16.23 0.70 4.01
C THR A 146 -15.01 1.62 3.86
N CYS A 147 -15.12 2.91 4.21
CA CYS A 147 -13.99 3.84 4.15
C CYS A 147 -12.81 3.37 5.03
N LEU A 148 -13.08 2.86 6.23
CA LEU A 148 -12.06 2.33 7.13
C LEU A 148 -11.41 1.06 6.58
N ASP A 149 -12.19 0.15 6.01
CA ASP A 149 -11.68 -1.10 5.42
C ASP A 149 -10.77 -0.79 4.23
N TRP A 150 -11.16 0.16 3.36
CA TRP A 150 -10.30 0.63 2.25
C TRP A 150 -9.05 1.33 2.76
N CYS A 151 -9.15 2.18 3.79
CA CYS A 151 -7.98 2.77 4.42
C CYS A 151 -7.04 1.69 4.98
N SER A 152 -7.56 0.59 5.53
CA SER A 152 -6.77 -0.52 6.02
C SER A 152 -6.05 -1.24 4.88
N CYS A 153 -6.78 -1.58 3.81
CA CYS A 153 -6.24 -2.18 2.60
C CYS A 153 -5.09 -1.35 1.99
N LEU A 154 -5.26 -0.03 1.86
CA LEU A 154 -4.20 0.83 1.33
C LEU A 154 -2.96 0.91 2.24
N ARG A 155 -3.12 0.77 3.56
CA ARG A 155 -1.97 0.68 4.48
C ARG A 155 -1.21 -0.63 4.32
N GLN A 156 -1.88 -1.74 4.01
CA GLN A 156 -1.20 -3.01 3.71
C GLN A 156 -0.36 -2.87 2.43
N VAL A 157 -0.87 -2.17 1.41
CA VAL A 157 -0.09 -1.85 0.19
C VAL A 157 1.14 -1.00 0.54
N CYS A 158 1.00 0.02 1.39
CA CYS A 158 2.15 0.79 1.86
C CYS A 158 3.16 -0.07 2.62
N ASP A 159 2.71 -0.99 3.47
CA ASP A 159 3.58 -1.90 4.22
C ASP A 159 4.39 -2.80 3.29
N PHE A 160 3.73 -3.41 2.30
CA PHE A 160 4.38 -4.18 1.24
C PHE A 160 5.43 -3.35 0.49
N ALA A 161 5.07 -2.14 0.05
CA ALA A 161 5.99 -1.26 -0.71
C ALA A 161 7.22 -0.84 0.12
N ASN A 162 7.04 -0.61 1.42
CA ASN A 162 8.15 -0.25 2.30
C ASN A 162 9.10 -1.42 2.56
N GLN A 163 8.61 -2.67 2.56
CA GLN A 163 9.44 -3.87 2.76
C GLN A 163 10.33 -4.18 1.55
N THR A 164 9.94 -3.72 0.36
CA THR A 164 10.77 -3.83 -0.85
C THR A 164 11.89 -2.79 -0.93
N GLY A 165 11.99 -1.88 0.05
CA GLY A 165 13.00 -0.82 0.08
C GLY A 165 14.41 -1.34 0.41
N GLU A 166 15.43 -0.60 -0.03
CA GLU A 166 16.82 -0.89 0.30
C GLU A 166 17.14 -0.51 1.75
N LYS A 167 18.13 -1.19 2.34
CA LYS A 167 18.68 -0.82 3.64
C LYS A 167 19.33 0.57 3.57
N LEU A 168 19.24 1.31 4.66
CA LEU A 168 19.84 2.65 4.79
C LEU A 168 21.37 2.59 4.90
N GLY A 169 22.02 3.67 4.48
CA GLY A 169 23.42 3.92 4.76
C GLY A 169 24.37 3.17 3.83
N GLY A 170 25.48 2.69 4.39
CA GLY A 170 26.63 2.14 3.70
C GLY A 170 27.90 2.91 4.03
N VAL A 171 29.02 2.47 3.47
CA VAL A 171 30.33 3.11 3.67
C VAL A 171 30.27 4.58 3.27
N GLY A 172 30.66 5.47 4.19
CA GLY A 172 30.64 6.92 3.98
C GLY A 172 29.27 7.60 4.11
N LYS A 173 28.24 6.86 4.55
CA LYS A 173 26.89 7.39 4.81
C LYS A 173 26.63 7.57 6.31
N PHE A 174 25.74 8.51 6.62
CA PHE A 174 25.37 8.86 7.98
C PHE A 174 23.88 8.61 8.20
N VAL A 175 23.55 7.88 9.28
CA VAL A 175 22.15 7.61 9.67
C VAL A 175 21.92 8.09 11.09
N GLU A 176 21.02 9.05 11.26
CA GLU A 176 20.55 9.50 12.57
C GLU A 176 19.57 8.48 13.13
N VAL A 177 19.82 7.94 14.34
CA VAL A 177 18.97 6.95 15.01
C VAL A 177 18.54 7.47 16.37
N ASP A 178 17.23 7.38 16.64
CA ASP A 178 16.63 7.84 17.88
C ASP A 178 15.34 7.05 18.19
N LYS A 179 14.78 7.28 19.37
CA LYS A 179 13.58 6.60 19.86
C LYS A 179 12.48 7.59 20.21
N LEU A 180 11.24 7.20 19.90
CA LEU A 180 10.06 7.92 20.33
C LEU A 180 9.20 7.04 21.24
N LYS A 181 8.89 7.55 22.44
CA LYS A 181 7.84 6.98 23.29
C LYS A 181 6.51 7.63 22.98
N LEU A 182 5.56 6.87 22.45
CA LEU A 182 4.20 7.37 22.30
C LEU A 182 3.49 7.36 23.66
N LYS A 183 3.17 8.54 24.18
CA LYS A 183 2.30 8.70 25.36
C LYS A 183 0.85 8.57 24.89
N ARG A 184 0.17 7.48 25.25
CA ARG A 184 -1.30 7.37 25.10
C ARG A 184 -1.97 7.73 26.44
N LYS A 185 -3.17 8.33 26.41
CA LYS A 185 -3.94 8.66 27.63
C LYS A 185 -4.23 7.38 28.44
N LYS A 186 -4.31 7.52 29.77
CA LYS A 186 -4.47 6.45 30.78
C LYS A 186 -5.60 5.44 30.50
N GLU A 187 -6.64 5.83 29.77
CA GLU A 187 -7.84 4.99 29.52
C GLU A 187 -7.62 3.86 28.51
N CYS A 188 -6.53 3.89 27.72
CA CYS A 188 -6.16 2.76 26.88
C CYS A 188 -5.17 1.88 27.65
N ASN A 189 -5.59 0.71 28.15
CA ASN A 189 -4.77 -0.30 28.87
C ASN A 189 -3.61 -0.90 28.05
N LEU A 190 -3.09 -0.19 27.05
CA LEU A 190 -2.07 -0.64 26.13
C LEU A 190 -0.69 -0.23 26.64
N LYS A 191 0.14 -1.22 27.01
CA LYS A 191 1.58 -1.03 27.30
C LYS A 191 2.20 -0.08 26.28
N SER A 192 2.80 1.02 26.77
CA SER A 192 3.56 2.01 25.98
C SER A 192 4.31 1.35 24.83
N SER A 193 4.05 1.76 23.59
CA SER A 193 4.86 1.33 22.44
C SER A 193 6.01 2.32 22.25
N TRP A 194 7.23 1.80 22.18
CA TRP A 194 8.37 2.54 21.68
C TRP A 194 8.42 2.40 20.17
N ILE A 195 8.89 3.44 19.49
CA ILE A 195 9.25 3.40 18.08
C ILE A 195 10.75 3.66 18.02
N LEU A 196 11.49 2.78 17.35
CA LEU A 196 12.86 3.06 16.93
C LEU A 196 12.78 3.60 15.51
N GLY A 197 13.48 4.71 15.25
CA GLY A 197 13.55 5.30 13.93
C GLY A 197 14.98 5.59 13.52
N GLY A 198 15.22 5.53 12.22
CA GLY A 198 16.46 5.99 11.60
C GLY A 198 16.17 6.76 10.33
N ILE A 199 16.93 7.82 10.07
CA ILE A 199 16.87 8.60 8.83
C ILE A 199 18.27 8.85 8.29
N GLU A 200 18.46 8.59 7.01
CA GLU A 200 19.73 8.84 6.34
C GLU A 200 19.88 10.34 6.03
N GLN A 201 21.04 10.91 6.37
CA GLN A 201 21.32 12.31 6.08
C GLN A 201 21.49 12.55 4.58
N GLY A 202 20.91 13.65 4.08
CA GLY A 202 20.97 14.02 2.67
C GLY A 202 20.01 13.23 1.77
N SER A 203 19.23 12.30 2.31
CA SER A 203 18.15 11.62 1.59
C SER A 203 16.83 11.70 2.37
N LYS A 204 15.77 11.11 1.80
CA LYS A 204 14.47 10.94 2.48
C LYS A 204 14.30 9.52 3.04
N ASN A 205 15.32 8.67 2.90
CA ASN A 205 15.22 7.26 3.25
C ASN A 205 15.23 7.12 4.78
N LEU A 206 14.27 6.35 5.29
CA LEU A 206 14.05 6.19 6.72
C LEU A 206 13.42 4.85 7.04
N PHE A 207 13.57 4.40 8.29
CA PHE A 207 12.78 3.33 8.87
C PHE A 207 12.11 3.82 10.15
N LEU A 208 10.90 3.33 10.42
CA LEU A 208 10.18 3.54 11.68
C LEU A 208 9.56 2.21 12.09
N THR A 209 10.03 1.62 13.18
CA THR A 209 9.54 0.30 13.62
C THR A 209 9.09 0.31 15.08
N PRO A 210 7.89 -0.20 15.41
CA PRO A 210 7.48 -0.41 16.79
C PRO A 210 8.35 -1.48 17.47
N VAL A 211 8.90 -1.17 18.64
CA VAL A 211 9.66 -2.12 19.45
C VAL A 211 8.96 -2.39 20.78
N LYS A 212 8.90 -3.68 21.18
CA LYS A 212 8.24 -4.12 22.43
C LYS A 212 9.09 -3.78 23.65
N THR A 213 10.40 -3.98 23.54
CA THR A 213 11.40 -3.72 24.57
C THR A 213 12.49 -2.83 23.99
N PHE A 214 13.10 -2.02 24.85
CA PHE A 214 14.18 -1.11 24.49
C PHE A 214 15.51 -1.62 25.05
N ASP A 215 15.75 -2.92 24.91
CA ASP A 215 17.00 -3.57 25.32
C ASP A 215 18.01 -3.59 24.15
N LYS A 216 19.29 -3.66 24.49
CA LYS A 216 20.41 -3.63 23.54
C LYS A 216 20.25 -4.65 22.39
N ASN A 217 19.87 -5.90 22.69
CA ASN A 217 19.78 -6.95 21.69
C ASN A 217 18.68 -6.67 20.67
N THR A 218 17.51 -6.22 21.14
CA THR A 218 16.40 -5.82 20.26
C THR A 218 16.80 -4.68 19.34
N LEU A 219 17.49 -3.65 19.85
CA LEU A 219 17.89 -2.50 19.05
C LEU A 219 18.95 -2.84 17.99
N ILE A 220 19.96 -3.63 18.36
CA ILE A 220 20.99 -4.07 17.41
C ILE A 220 20.37 -4.92 16.30
N LYS A 221 19.44 -5.82 16.64
CA LYS A 221 18.72 -6.64 15.65
C LYS A 221 18.00 -5.75 14.63
N VAL A 222 17.26 -4.75 15.10
CA VAL A 222 16.57 -3.80 14.22
C VAL A 222 17.56 -3.00 13.37
N ILE A 223 18.67 -2.51 13.94
CA ILE A 223 19.67 -1.77 13.17
C ILE A 223 20.25 -2.65 12.05
N LYS A 224 20.57 -3.92 12.31
CA LYS A 224 21.05 -4.86 11.28
C LYS A 224 20.01 -5.17 10.20
N GLU A 225 18.73 -5.11 10.55
CA GLU A 225 17.63 -5.28 9.59
C GLU A 225 17.57 -4.11 8.61
N TYR A 226 17.70 -2.87 9.09
CA TYR A 226 17.45 -1.67 8.27
C TYR A 226 18.68 -0.87 7.84
N VAL A 227 19.86 -1.12 8.41
CA VAL A 227 21.07 -0.29 8.19
C VAL A 227 22.24 -1.18 7.73
N LEU A 228 22.87 -0.78 6.62
CA LEU A 228 24.02 -1.49 6.05
C LEU A 228 25.25 -1.40 6.96
N PRO A 229 26.06 -2.48 7.06
CA PRO A 229 27.36 -2.42 7.74
C PRO A 229 28.27 -1.33 7.14
N GLY A 230 29.19 -0.81 7.95
CA GLY A 230 30.10 0.29 7.57
C GLY A 230 29.47 1.69 7.62
N THR A 231 28.18 1.80 7.96
CA THR A 231 27.48 3.07 8.17
C THR A 231 27.98 3.78 9.42
N THR A 232 28.05 5.11 9.38
CA THR A 232 28.18 5.94 10.59
C THR A 232 26.81 6.24 11.18
N ILE A 233 26.52 5.63 12.33
CA ILE A 233 25.27 5.83 13.06
C ILE A 233 25.47 6.98 14.06
N ILE A 234 24.57 7.97 14.01
CA ILE A 234 24.55 9.12 14.91
C ILE A 234 23.39 8.94 15.89
N THR A 235 23.67 8.91 17.20
CA THR A 235 22.61 8.78 18.22
C THR A 235 22.62 9.92 19.23
N TYR A 236 21.44 10.20 19.81
CA TYR A 236 21.29 11.15 20.90
C TYR A 236 21.03 10.46 22.23
N ARG A 237 22.08 10.25 23.03
CA ARG A 237 21.97 9.63 24.37
C ARG A 237 21.30 8.24 24.35
N LEU A 238 21.71 7.37 23.43
CA LEU A 238 21.34 5.94 23.42
C LEU A 238 22.54 5.08 23.87
N GLU A 239 22.77 4.99 25.18
CA GLU A 239 23.85 4.16 25.76
C GLU A 239 23.72 2.67 25.40
N SER A 240 22.50 2.18 25.20
CA SER A 240 22.22 0.79 24.78
C SER A 240 22.84 0.42 23.43
N LEU A 241 23.29 1.41 22.65
CA LEU A 241 23.95 1.24 21.35
C LEU A 241 25.47 1.50 21.41
N GLY A 242 26.06 1.60 22.59
CA GLY A 242 27.51 1.86 22.73
C GLY A 242 28.44 0.74 22.22
N CYS A 243 27.92 -0.37 21.70
CA CYS A 243 28.70 -1.47 21.13
C CYS A 243 28.55 -1.61 19.61
N LEU A 244 28.02 -0.59 18.94
CA LEU A 244 27.81 -0.61 17.49
C LEU A 244 29.10 -0.86 16.69
N GLU A 245 30.25 -0.45 17.21
CA GLU A 245 31.57 -0.75 16.63
C GLU A 245 31.85 -2.24 16.53
N ASN A 246 31.50 -3.01 17.56
CA ASN A 246 31.63 -4.48 17.55
C ASN A 246 30.67 -5.16 16.56
N GLU A 247 29.64 -4.44 16.12
CA GLU A 247 28.62 -4.93 15.19
C GLU A 247 28.87 -4.48 13.74
N GLY A 248 30.01 -3.82 13.48
CA GLY A 248 30.43 -3.39 12.14
C GLY A 248 29.93 -2.00 11.73
N TYR A 249 29.64 -1.12 12.68
CA TYR A 249 29.19 0.26 12.43
C TYR A 249 30.10 1.27 13.10
N PHE A 250 30.26 2.47 12.52
CA PHE A 250 30.87 3.58 13.24
C PHE A 250 29.80 4.26 14.10
N HIS A 251 30.15 4.72 15.31
CA HIS A 251 29.18 5.33 16.21
C HIS A 251 29.60 6.74 16.64
N VAL A 252 28.73 7.71 16.39
CA VAL A 252 28.86 9.08 16.89
C VAL A 252 27.75 9.37 17.89
N THR A 253 28.09 9.83 19.09
CA THR A 253 27.12 10.22 20.11
C THR A 253 27.13 11.73 20.29
N VAL A 254 25.98 12.38 20.07
CA VAL A 254 25.85 13.84 20.24
C VAL A 254 25.44 14.17 21.68
N ASN A 255 26.29 14.89 22.42
CA ASN A 255 26.02 15.33 23.80
C ASN A 255 25.62 16.81 23.85
N ASN A 256 24.32 17.06 23.79
CA ASN A 256 23.75 18.40 23.57
C ASN A 256 23.62 19.27 24.85
N LYS A 257 24.59 19.23 25.76
CA LYS A 257 24.65 20.21 26.89
C LYS A 257 25.39 21.50 26.53
N LYS A 258 26.15 21.56 25.43
CA LYS A 258 26.94 22.74 25.05
C LYS A 258 26.86 23.17 23.58
N HIS A 259 26.64 22.26 22.62
CA HIS A 259 26.62 22.61 21.17
C HIS A 259 25.56 21.81 20.38
N PHE A 260 24.71 22.53 19.61
CA PHE A 260 23.64 21.98 18.75
C PHE A 260 24.12 21.18 17.53
N VAL A 261 25.41 21.29 17.23
CA VAL A 261 26.17 20.61 16.19
C VAL A 261 27.50 20.25 16.83
N ASP A 262 27.96 19.01 16.66
CA ASP A 262 29.30 18.62 17.07
C ASP A 262 30.33 19.41 16.24
N ARG A 263 31.21 20.18 16.90
CA ARG A 263 32.12 21.11 16.20
C ARG A 263 33.26 20.41 15.46
N VAL A 264 33.54 19.14 15.78
CA VAL A 264 34.64 18.37 15.21
C VAL A 264 34.14 17.50 14.06
N THR A 265 32.99 16.87 14.25
CA THR A 265 32.40 15.93 13.28
C THR A 265 31.30 16.55 12.42
N GLY A 266 30.77 17.71 12.80
CA GLY A 266 29.59 18.33 12.17
C GLY A 266 28.27 17.58 12.48
N ALA A 267 28.31 16.53 13.29
CA ALA A 267 27.18 15.65 13.53
C ALA A 267 26.05 16.33 14.33
N HIS A 268 24.81 16.04 13.95
CA HIS A 268 23.61 16.54 14.62
C HIS A 268 22.46 15.52 14.51
N THR A 269 21.44 15.66 15.35
CA THR A 269 20.21 14.84 15.31
C THR A 269 18.95 15.66 14.95
N GLN A 270 19.14 16.80 14.28
CA GLN A 270 18.05 17.72 13.98
C GLN A 270 17.03 17.12 13.01
N THR A 271 17.49 16.31 12.06
CA THR A 271 16.66 15.67 11.04
C THR A 271 15.67 14.71 11.68
N ILE A 272 16.16 13.81 12.55
CA ILE A 272 15.31 12.85 13.24
C ILE A 272 14.40 13.51 14.28
N VAL A 273 14.85 14.58 14.95
CA VAL A 273 13.99 15.35 15.87
C VAL A 273 12.83 16.01 15.13
N ARG A 274 13.08 16.55 13.93
CA ARG A 274 12.02 17.09 13.07
C ARG A 274 11.07 15.99 12.60
N LEU A 275 11.62 14.85 12.15
CA LEU A 275 10.85 13.67 11.74
C LEU A 275 9.86 13.24 12.85
N TRP A 276 10.28 13.23 14.11
CA TRP A 276 9.38 12.88 15.21
C TRP A 276 8.19 13.81 15.36
N ARG A 277 8.36 15.12 15.14
CA ARG A 277 7.24 16.07 15.16
C ARG A 277 6.26 15.78 14.03
N GLU A 278 6.76 15.45 12.84
CA GLU A 278 5.93 15.08 11.69
C GLU A 278 5.16 13.79 11.96
N VAL A 279 5.83 12.73 12.43
CA VAL A 279 5.21 11.45 12.82
C VAL A 279 4.08 11.68 13.83
N GLN A 280 4.36 12.41 14.92
CA GLN A 280 3.35 12.69 15.95
C GLN A 280 2.15 13.51 15.43
N SER A 281 2.37 14.38 14.45
CA SER A 281 1.29 15.18 13.85
C SER A 281 0.35 14.37 12.96
N LYS A 282 0.87 13.29 12.33
CA LYS A 282 0.14 12.48 11.34
C LYS A 282 -0.43 11.18 11.92
N LEU A 283 0.13 10.66 13.01
CA LEU A 283 -0.43 9.50 13.69
C LEU A 283 -1.77 9.83 14.36
N PRO A 284 -2.76 8.92 14.32
CA PRO A 284 -4.04 9.16 14.98
C PRO A 284 -3.86 9.37 16.50
N LYS A 285 -4.44 10.45 17.01
CA LYS A 285 -4.40 10.79 18.44
C LYS A 285 -5.33 9.91 19.29
N TYR A 286 -6.39 9.33 18.68
CA TYR A 286 -7.45 8.58 19.37
C TYR A 286 -7.82 7.29 18.62
N GLY A 287 -8.43 6.33 19.34
CA GLY A 287 -9.17 5.19 18.75
C GLY A 287 -8.34 4.09 18.06
N SER A 288 -7.01 4.21 18.01
CA SER A 288 -6.16 3.20 17.36
C SER A 288 -5.75 2.11 18.35
N ARG A 289 -6.26 0.88 18.15
CA ARG A 289 -5.74 -0.33 18.82
C ARG A 289 -4.23 -0.46 18.59
N LYS A 290 -3.52 -1.16 19.48
CA LYS A 290 -2.05 -1.34 19.37
C LYS A 290 -1.66 -2.03 18.06
N GLU A 291 -2.52 -2.94 17.59
CA GLU A 291 -2.43 -3.65 16.31
C GLU A 291 -2.37 -2.73 15.08
N ASN A 292 -2.77 -1.46 15.21
CA ASN A 292 -2.78 -0.52 14.09
C ASN A 292 -1.53 0.38 14.03
N LEU A 293 -0.58 0.32 14.96
CA LEU A 293 0.54 1.29 14.93
C LEU A 293 1.47 1.07 13.72
N SER A 294 1.84 -0.18 13.42
CA SER A 294 2.69 -0.52 12.28
C SER A 294 2.07 -0.06 10.96
N SER A 295 0.78 -0.33 10.74
CA SER A 295 0.09 0.07 9.51
C SER A 295 0.03 1.60 9.33
N HIS A 296 -0.12 2.38 10.40
CA HIS A 296 -0.07 3.84 10.32
C HIS A 296 1.35 4.37 10.10
N LEU A 297 2.37 3.71 10.64
CA LEU A 297 3.76 4.03 10.32
C LEU A 297 4.06 3.71 8.85
N ALA A 298 3.55 2.60 8.31
CA ALA A 298 3.70 2.26 6.91
C ALA A 298 3.10 3.34 5.98
N GLU A 299 1.89 3.84 6.29
CA GLU A 299 1.32 4.99 5.58
C GLU A 299 2.23 6.22 5.63
N PHE A 300 2.75 6.53 6.83
CA PHE A 300 3.61 7.68 7.03
C PHE A 300 4.91 7.58 6.21
N ILE A 301 5.60 6.45 6.29
CA ILE A 301 6.85 6.17 5.56
C ILE A 301 6.58 6.33 4.06
N PHE A 302 5.56 5.65 3.53
CA PHE A 302 5.22 5.71 2.11
C PHE A 302 5.00 7.15 1.64
N LYS A 303 4.16 7.92 2.34
CA LYS A 303 3.88 9.32 1.97
C LYS A 303 5.08 10.26 2.14
N HIS A 304 5.99 9.95 3.06
CA HIS A 304 7.23 10.71 3.24
C HIS A 304 8.19 10.49 2.05
N LEU A 305 8.41 9.22 1.68
CA LEU A 305 9.22 8.83 0.53
C LEU A 305 8.63 9.40 -0.77
N HIS A 306 7.32 9.30 -0.94
CA HIS A 306 6.57 9.81 -2.09
C HIS A 306 6.04 11.23 -1.85
N SER A 307 6.91 12.14 -1.40
CA SER A 307 6.51 13.49 -1.00
C SER A 307 6.15 14.40 -2.18
N ASN A 308 6.59 14.11 -3.42
CA ASN A 308 6.19 14.88 -4.59
C ASN A 308 4.70 14.66 -4.91
N HIS A 309 3.91 15.72 -4.76
CA HIS A 309 2.47 15.68 -4.97
C HIS A 309 2.10 15.33 -6.43
N LEU A 310 2.93 15.68 -7.41
CA LEU A 310 2.63 15.41 -8.83
C LEU A 310 2.79 13.93 -9.19
N THR A 311 3.69 13.20 -8.52
CA THR A 311 3.94 11.77 -8.81
C THR A 311 3.26 10.84 -7.81
N ARG A 312 2.79 11.33 -6.66
CA ARG A 312 2.27 10.48 -5.57
C ARG A 312 1.10 9.58 -5.98
N ILE A 313 0.24 10.02 -6.90
CA ILE A 313 -0.83 9.17 -7.45
C ILE A 313 -0.20 8.03 -8.26
N HIS A 314 0.71 8.34 -9.19
CA HIS A 314 1.46 7.33 -9.94
C HIS A 314 2.12 6.32 -9.00
N ASP A 315 2.86 6.79 -8.00
CA ASP A 315 3.58 5.97 -7.04
C ASP A 315 2.64 5.00 -6.29
N MET A 316 1.46 5.48 -5.88
CA MET A 316 0.45 4.66 -5.20
C MET A 316 -0.11 3.57 -6.12
N PHE A 317 -0.45 3.89 -7.37
CA PHE A 317 -0.96 2.89 -8.31
C PHE A 317 0.11 1.88 -8.73
N THR A 318 1.37 2.30 -8.85
CA THR A 318 2.51 1.40 -9.05
C THR A 318 2.69 0.47 -7.86
N ALA A 319 2.61 0.97 -6.62
CA ALA A 319 2.67 0.14 -5.42
C ALA A 319 1.53 -0.89 -5.34
N ILE A 320 0.30 -0.49 -5.71
CA ILE A 320 -0.85 -1.41 -5.83
C ILE A 320 -0.55 -2.51 -6.85
N ALA A 321 -0.06 -2.14 -8.03
CA ALA A 321 0.27 -3.12 -9.07
C ALA A 321 1.31 -4.12 -8.58
N CYS A 322 2.39 -3.66 -7.94
CA CYS A 322 3.42 -4.54 -7.38
C CYS A 322 2.85 -5.50 -6.34
N ALA A 323 2.08 -5.00 -5.37
CA ALA A 323 1.53 -5.82 -4.29
C ALA A 323 0.65 -6.97 -4.82
N TYR A 324 -0.30 -6.67 -5.71
CA TYR A 324 -1.23 -7.67 -6.23
C TYR A 324 -0.60 -8.60 -7.27
N ASN A 325 0.35 -8.12 -8.07
CA ASN A 325 1.05 -8.98 -9.02
C ASN A 325 1.97 -9.99 -8.31
N SER A 326 2.64 -9.61 -7.21
CA SER A 326 3.45 -10.54 -6.41
C SER A 326 2.62 -11.65 -5.76
N ILE A 327 1.46 -11.30 -5.18
CA ILE A 327 0.53 -12.28 -4.58
C ILE A 327 0.09 -13.32 -5.62
N ASN A 328 -0.27 -12.88 -6.83
CA ASN A 328 -0.70 -13.77 -7.91
C ASN A 328 0.42 -14.74 -8.35
N VAL A 329 1.69 -14.34 -8.27
CA VAL A 329 2.84 -15.20 -8.61
C VAL A 329 3.04 -16.27 -7.54
N GLU A 330 2.97 -15.92 -6.26
CA GLU A 330 3.11 -16.86 -5.15
C GLU A 330 2.01 -17.93 -5.15
N GLU A 331 0.75 -17.52 -5.41
CA GLU A 331 -0.38 -18.46 -5.54
C GLU A 331 -0.22 -19.43 -6.72
N SER A 332 0.45 -19.01 -7.80
CA SER A 332 0.70 -19.84 -8.97
C SER A 332 1.86 -20.85 -8.80
N ASN A 333 2.78 -20.58 -7.87
CA ASN A 333 4.04 -21.32 -7.68
C ASN A 333 4.03 -22.30 -6.49
N GLY A 334 2.88 -22.54 -5.84
CA GLY A 334 2.74 -23.26 -4.57
C GLY A 334 3.69 -24.46 -4.35
N LEU A 335 4.78 -24.22 -3.62
CA LEU A 335 5.51 -25.18 -2.79
C LEU A 335 5.51 -24.59 -1.38
N GLY A 336 4.77 -25.24 -0.49
CA GLY A 336 4.69 -24.83 0.91
C GLY A 336 6.03 -25.00 1.61
N HIS A 337 6.61 -23.89 2.07
CA HIS A 337 7.57 -23.93 3.16
C HIS A 337 7.18 -22.91 4.23
N THR A 338 6.81 -23.45 5.38
CA THR A 338 6.65 -22.75 6.65
C THR A 338 8.01 -22.21 7.11
N GLY A 339 8.15 -20.89 7.19
CA GLY A 339 9.37 -20.26 7.69
C GLY A 339 9.34 -18.73 7.70
N SER A 340 8.78 -18.16 8.77
CA SER A 340 8.94 -16.79 9.28
C SER A 340 8.34 -15.61 8.48
N SER A 341 7.30 -15.02 9.09
CA SER A 341 6.69 -13.71 8.80
C SER A 341 6.18 -13.51 7.35
N GLY A 342 5.43 -14.49 6.87
CA GLY A 342 4.53 -14.32 5.72
C GLY A 342 3.23 -13.64 6.12
N ILE A 343 2.75 -12.75 5.26
CA ILE A 343 1.47 -12.07 5.30
C ILE A 343 0.36 -13.10 5.57
N SER A 344 -0.52 -12.86 6.56
CA SER A 344 -1.64 -13.77 6.84
C SER A 344 -2.55 -13.84 5.61
N SER A 345 -2.63 -15.02 5.01
CA SER A 345 -3.46 -15.35 3.84
C SER A 345 -4.99 -15.26 4.09
N GLY A 346 -5.41 -14.71 5.23
CA GLY A 346 -6.82 -14.49 5.59
C GLY A 346 -7.34 -13.06 5.37
N ASP A 347 -6.46 -12.04 5.32
CA ASP A 347 -6.87 -10.62 5.42
C ASP A 347 -6.71 -9.80 4.14
N ASN A 348 -6.22 -10.40 3.05
CA ASN A 348 -5.90 -9.70 1.79
C ASN A 348 -7.09 -9.52 0.84
N LYS A 349 -8.32 -9.85 1.27
CA LYS A 349 -9.50 -9.67 0.40
C LYS A 349 -9.86 -8.18 0.35
N PRO A 350 -9.88 -7.54 -0.83
CA PRO A 350 -10.31 -6.15 -0.97
C PRO A 350 -11.72 -5.95 -0.37
N PRO A 351 -11.98 -4.82 0.31
CA PRO A 351 -13.24 -4.59 1.01
C PRO A 351 -14.45 -4.51 0.08
N THR A 352 -15.59 -5.03 0.53
CA THR A 352 -16.89 -4.77 -0.11
C THR A 352 -17.34 -3.36 0.23
N ALA A 353 -17.85 -2.64 -0.76
CA ALA A 353 -18.30 -1.27 -0.56
C ALA A 353 -19.83 -1.20 -0.49
N ASP A 354 -20.35 -1.03 0.73
CA ASP A 354 -21.77 -0.85 0.97
C ASP A 354 -22.12 0.65 0.93
N ILE A 355 -23.00 1.01 -0.01
CA ILE A 355 -23.61 2.34 -0.08
C ILE A 355 -24.80 2.32 0.88
N GLY A 356 -24.71 3.10 1.97
CA GLY A 356 -25.84 3.34 2.85
C GLY A 356 -26.87 4.17 2.13
N ILE A 357 -27.91 3.54 1.57
CA ILE A 357 -29.15 4.23 1.24
C ILE A 357 -29.94 4.27 2.55
N GLY A 358 -29.70 5.32 3.35
CA GLY A 358 -30.58 5.66 4.44
C GLY A 358 -31.87 6.21 3.84
N THR A 359 -32.92 5.41 3.82
CA THR A 359 -34.29 5.92 3.66
C THR A 359 -34.67 6.61 4.96
N ASP A 360 -34.77 7.93 4.92
CA ASP A 360 -35.43 8.72 5.95
C ASP A 360 -36.91 8.34 6.03
N SER A 361 -37.35 7.91 7.21
CA SER A 361 -38.74 8.05 7.66
C SER A 361 -38.81 7.84 9.16
N GLY A 362 -39.05 8.91 9.93
CA GLY A 362 -39.36 8.83 11.35
C GLY A 362 -39.16 10.14 12.13
N ILE A 363 -39.98 11.14 11.84
CA ILE A 363 -40.21 12.29 12.73
C ILE A 363 -40.97 11.83 13.99
N SER A 364 -40.74 12.55 15.10
CA SER A 364 -41.55 12.66 16.34
C SER A 364 -40.98 11.85 17.52
N THR A 365 -40.73 12.38 18.72
CA THR A 365 -41.19 13.59 19.42
C THR A 365 -40.08 14.19 20.30
N ALA A 366 -40.19 15.49 20.53
CA ALA A 366 -39.52 16.26 21.56
C ALA A 366 -39.65 15.63 22.97
N ASN A 367 -38.63 15.84 23.80
CA ASN A 367 -38.84 16.30 25.16
C ASN A 367 -37.62 17.09 25.64
N ASN A 368 -37.94 18.26 26.18
CA ASN A 368 -37.06 19.20 26.86
C ASN A 368 -36.33 18.53 28.02
N GLU A 369 -35.04 18.85 28.20
CA GLU A 369 -34.51 19.10 29.54
C GLU A 369 -33.28 20.03 29.45
N THR A 370 -33.38 21.11 30.19
CA THR A 370 -32.47 22.24 30.37
C THR A 370 -31.12 21.86 31.00
N PRO A 371 -30.02 22.61 30.74
CA PRO A 371 -28.72 22.37 31.36
C PRO A 371 -28.57 23.14 32.68
N PRO A 372 -27.87 22.62 33.70
CA PRO A 372 -27.38 23.45 34.79
C PRO A 372 -25.95 23.90 34.51
N PHE A 373 -25.79 25.22 34.42
CA PHE A 373 -24.55 25.93 34.71
C PHE A 373 -24.34 26.02 36.23
N LEU A 374 -23.06 26.16 36.62
CA LEU A 374 -22.51 26.64 37.91
C LEU A 374 -22.39 25.63 39.07
N LEU A 375 -21.19 25.08 39.25
CA LEU A 375 -20.16 25.59 40.18
C LEU A 375 -18.77 25.06 39.79
#